data_AF-A0A2C9VI42-F1
#
_entry.id   AF-A0A2C9VI42-F1
#
_cell.length_a   1.000
_cell.length_b   1.000
_cell.length_c   1.000
_cell.angle_alpha   90.00
_cell.angle_beta   90.00
_cell.angle_gamma   90.00
#
_symmetry.space_group_name_H-M   'P 1'
#
loop_
_entity.id
_entity.type
_entity.pdbx_description
1 polymer ?
#
loop_
_entity_poly.entity_id
_entity_poly.type
_entity_poly.pdbx_seq_one_letter_code
_entity_poly.pdbx_strand_id
1 'polypeptide(L)'
;MSTDEIMDQSQILQVARGYICGRCRQRLHPNTTNVAEIQCSACERIASTRTNYKGNSSSNNKADVRFRSIVSQVVQSFKTTFLGSRHHRPDSNSEKPESLNCNPSPLESSSSTSRSDHRPRKRALLIGVTYKNWKHKLKGTVNDVRNMRSFLIDNLHFPPQNILVLTEDETKPDLTPTKKNIEISLNWLVEDCRDGDSLVFYYSGHGLRQPDFDSDERDGFDETICPVDFLKEGMIIDNYINSTIVQPLPKGVTLHAIVDACHSGTILDLIHVYNREKRKWEDNSPPNGNRKHTDGGFAISITACEDSQLAADTSAFKEKGMNGALTYVLIEIVKKYPGPTYGDLLDLIHETIEDINNSGCQFSRFLRSKFNNMLLQKPQLSASETFDVYSKHFIL
;
A
#
# COMPACT_ATOMS: atom_id res chain seq x y z
N MET A 1 6.96 -60.92 -17.68
CA MET A 1 7.87 -59.89 -18.22
C MET A 1 6.99 -58.90 -18.97
N SER A 2 6.18 -58.00 -18.40
CA SER A 2 6.21 -57.21 -17.16
C SER A 2 7.43 -56.30 -17.01
N THR A 3 7.24 -55.03 -17.43
CA THR A 3 7.89 -53.74 -17.10
C THR A 3 7.40 -52.78 -18.20
N ASP A 4 6.75 -51.64 -18.02
CA ASP A 4 6.68 -50.71 -16.90
C ASP A 4 5.33 -49.96 -16.87
N GLU A 5 4.98 -49.50 -15.68
CA GLU A 5 3.77 -48.78 -15.28
C GLU A 5 3.61 -47.45 -16.01
N ILE A 6 2.53 -47.30 -16.78
CA ILE A 6 1.97 -45.99 -17.13
C ILE A 6 0.71 -45.83 -16.29
N MET A 7 0.85 -45.15 -15.15
CA MET A 7 -0.28 -44.65 -14.39
C MET A 7 -1.06 -43.65 -15.26
N ASP A 8 -2.30 -44.03 -15.57
CA ASP A 8 -3.27 -43.26 -16.33
C ASP A 8 -3.51 -41.88 -15.67
N GLN A 9 -3.36 -40.81 -16.45
CA GLN A 9 -3.67 -39.42 -16.07
C GLN A 9 -5.10 -39.28 -15.51
N SER A 10 -6.02 -40.20 -15.84
CA SER A 10 -7.36 -40.23 -15.28
C SER A 10 -7.41 -40.65 -13.81
N GLN A 11 -6.49 -41.51 -13.34
CA GLN A 11 -6.39 -41.93 -11.94
C GLN A 11 -5.67 -40.89 -11.07
N ILE A 12 -4.70 -40.16 -11.62
CA ILE A 12 -4.04 -39.04 -10.92
C ILE A 12 -5.03 -37.88 -10.69
N LEU A 13 -5.97 -37.65 -11.61
CA LEU A 13 -7.04 -36.67 -11.45
C LEU A 13 -8.16 -37.12 -10.49
N GLN A 14 -8.32 -38.43 -10.25
CA GLN A 14 -9.29 -38.97 -9.27
C GLN A 14 -8.82 -38.82 -7.80
N VAL A 15 -7.52 -38.72 -7.53
CA VAL A 15 -7.00 -38.45 -6.18
C VAL A 15 -6.98 -36.94 -5.86
N ALA A 16 -6.96 -36.08 -6.87
CA ALA A 16 -6.74 -34.63 -6.71
C ALA A 16 -8.01 -33.77 -6.54
N ARG A 17 -9.22 -34.34 -6.63
CA ARG A 17 -10.49 -33.57 -6.51
C ARG A 17 -11.37 -34.08 -5.38
N GLY A 18 -10.83 -34.10 -4.17
CA GLY A 18 -11.67 -34.12 -2.97
C GLY A 18 -12.29 -32.73 -2.78
N TYR A 19 -13.57 -32.56 -3.11
CA TYR A 19 -14.29 -31.32 -2.83
C TYR A 19 -14.49 -31.22 -1.32
N ILE A 20 -14.10 -30.12 -0.68
CA ILE A 20 -14.35 -29.92 0.74
C ILE A 20 -15.72 -29.27 0.88
N CYS A 21 -16.64 -29.92 1.57
CA CYS A 21 -17.95 -29.33 1.84
C CYS A 21 -17.77 -28.00 2.58
N GLY A 22 -18.17 -26.88 1.96
CA GLY A 22 -18.00 -25.55 2.54
C GLY A 22 -18.75 -25.31 3.86
N ARG A 23 -19.57 -26.25 4.30
CA ARG A 23 -20.29 -26.22 5.58
C ARG A 23 -19.62 -27.05 6.66
N CYS A 24 -19.53 -28.37 6.49
CA CYS A 24 -19.02 -29.28 7.52
C CYS A 24 -17.53 -29.63 7.36
N ARG A 25 -16.90 -29.15 6.28
CA ARG A 25 -15.49 -29.41 5.91
C ARG A 25 -15.13 -30.88 5.71
N GLN A 26 -16.11 -31.79 5.64
CA GLN A 26 -15.84 -33.16 5.19
C GLN A 26 -15.44 -33.18 3.72
N ARG A 27 -14.51 -34.07 3.42
CA ARG A 27 -14.04 -34.33 2.06
C ARG A 27 -15.07 -35.18 1.33
N LEU A 28 -15.53 -34.68 0.19
CA LEU A 28 -16.49 -35.33 -0.68
C LEU A 28 -15.73 -35.99 -1.83
N HIS A 29 -16.11 -37.23 -2.11
CA HIS A 29 -15.62 -38.00 -3.25
C HIS A 29 -16.81 -38.29 -4.17
N PRO A 30 -17.23 -37.31 -4.99
CA PRO A 30 -18.39 -37.48 -5.86
C PRO A 30 -18.06 -38.38 -7.05
N ASN A 31 -18.99 -39.26 -7.40
CA ASN A 31 -18.88 -40.17 -8.54
C ASN A 31 -19.38 -39.53 -9.86
N THR A 32 -19.67 -38.23 -9.86
CA THR A 32 -20.18 -37.45 -11.00
C THR A 32 -19.43 -36.12 -11.12
N THR A 33 -19.28 -35.62 -12.35
CA THR A 33 -18.67 -34.32 -12.65
C THR A 33 -19.70 -33.18 -12.70
N ASN A 34 -21.00 -33.50 -12.67
CA ASN A 34 -22.06 -32.50 -12.65
C ASN A 34 -22.22 -31.90 -11.25
N VAL A 35 -21.72 -30.68 -11.06
CA VAL A 35 -21.68 -29.99 -9.75
C VAL A 35 -23.08 -29.84 -9.13
N ALA A 36 -24.12 -29.70 -9.96
CA ALA A 36 -25.51 -29.54 -9.49
C ALA A 36 -26.10 -30.82 -8.87
N GLU A 37 -25.42 -31.96 -9.00
CA GLU A 37 -25.85 -33.25 -8.45
C GLU A 37 -25.01 -33.70 -7.25
N ILE A 38 -23.94 -32.95 -6.93
CA ILE A 38 -23.02 -33.31 -5.83
C ILE A 38 -23.63 -32.89 -4.50
N GLN A 39 -24.04 -33.88 -3.69
CA GLN A 39 -24.62 -33.69 -2.37
C GLN A 39 -23.68 -34.19 -1.27
N CYS A 40 -23.47 -33.36 -0.23
CA CYS A 40 -22.73 -33.79 0.96
C CYS A 40 -23.61 -34.69 1.83
N SER A 41 -23.23 -35.95 2.06
CA SER A 41 -24.01 -36.90 2.85
C SER A 41 -24.12 -36.55 4.35
N ALA A 42 -23.14 -35.81 4.90
CA ALA A 42 -23.15 -35.45 6.32
C ALA A 42 -24.01 -34.22 6.65
N CYS A 43 -24.28 -33.34 5.68
CA CYS A 43 -25.10 -32.13 5.90
C CYS A 43 -26.16 -31.89 4.82
N GLU A 44 -26.38 -32.90 3.98
CA GLU A 44 -27.38 -33.07 2.92
C GLU A 44 -27.49 -31.93 1.89
N ARG A 45 -26.41 -31.15 1.69
CA ARG A 45 -26.44 -29.95 0.84
C ARG A 45 -25.87 -30.21 -0.56
N ILE A 46 -26.57 -29.73 -1.58
CA ILE A 46 -26.20 -29.80 -3.01
C ILE A 46 -25.30 -28.60 -3.37
N ALA A 47 -24.26 -28.80 -4.18
CA ALA A 47 -23.41 -27.71 -4.66
C ALA A 47 -24.14 -26.86 -5.73
N SER A 48 -24.15 -25.52 -5.58
CA SER A 48 -24.82 -24.60 -6.52
C SER A 48 -23.91 -23.48 -7.00
N THR A 49 -24.06 -23.11 -8.26
CA THR A 49 -23.45 -21.96 -8.94
C THR A 49 -24.24 -20.69 -8.61
N ARG A 50 -23.57 -19.55 -8.36
CA ARG A 50 -24.27 -18.26 -8.20
C ARG A 50 -23.57 -17.10 -8.91
N THR A 51 -24.28 -16.57 -9.90
CA THR A 51 -24.24 -15.20 -10.45
C THR A 51 -25.15 -14.26 -9.65
N ASN A 52 -24.81 -12.97 -9.67
CA ASN A 52 -25.54 -11.75 -9.29
C ASN A 52 -26.93 -11.87 -8.64
N TYR A 53 -27.15 -11.31 -7.43
CA TYR A 53 -28.04 -10.16 -7.18
C TYR A 53 -28.17 -9.78 -5.69
N LYS A 54 -28.57 -8.52 -5.51
CA LYS A 54 -29.05 -7.76 -4.34
C LYS A 54 -29.54 -8.54 -3.10
N GLY A 55 -29.10 -8.07 -1.94
CA GLY A 55 -29.96 -7.77 -0.77
C GLY A 55 -30.55 -8.93 0.06
N ASN A 56 -30.05 -9.01 1.30
CA ASN A 56 -30.65 -9.54 2.54
C ASN A 56 -30.64 -11.05 2.88
N SER A 57 -29.57 -11.41 3.63
CA SER A 57 -29.53 -12.01 4.99
C SER A 57 -30.47 -13.20 5.30
N SER A 58 -30.02 -14.34 5.82
CA SER A 58 -29.19 -14.40 7.03
C SER A 58 -28.44 -15.72 7.27
N SER A 59 -27.16 -15.57 7.66
CA SER A 59 -26.26 -16.49 8.40
C SER A 59 -24.91 -16.84 7.75
N ASN A 60 -24.56 -16.21 6.61
CA ASN A 60 -23.19 -15.76 6.30
C ASN A 60 -22.88 -14.39 6.93
N ASN A 61 -23.73 -13.95 7.87
CA ASN A 61 -23.85 -12.55 8.27
C ASN A 61 -22.67 -12.01 9.05
N LYS A 62 -21.96 -12.75 9.92
CA LYS A 62 -21.05 -12.12 10.89
C LYS A 62 -19.77 -11.53 10.28
N ALA A 63 -19.13 -12.22 9.33
CA ALA A 63 -17.90 -11.73 8.69
C ALA A 63 -18.20 -10.59 7.70
N ASP A 64 -19.24 -10.74 6.88
CA ASP A 64 -19.73 -9.68 5.98
C ASP A 64 -20.26 -8.47 6.77
N VAL A 65 -20.97 -8.68 7.89
CA VAL A 65 -21.39 -7.59 8.80
C VAL A 65 -20.19 -6.93 9.46
N ARG A 66 -19.17 -7.68 9.90
CA ARG A 66 -17.96 -7.09 10.49
C ARG A 66 -17.19 -6.28 9.45
N PHE A 67 -17.00 -6.81 8.25
CA PHE A 67 -16.37 -6.12 7.12
C PHE A 67 -17.10 -4.81 6.79
N ARG A 68 -18.41 -4.88 6.53
CA ARG A 68 -19.24 -3.69 6.26
C ARG A 68 -19.29 -2.72 7.42
N SER A 69 -19.28 -3.21 8.66
CA SER A 69 -19.20 -2.37 9.85
C SER A 69 -17.89 -1.60 9.91
N ILE A 70 -16.76 -2.25 9.59
CA ILE A 70 -15.45 -1.58 9.54
C ILE A 70 -15.46 -0.52 8.45
N VAL A 71 -15.85 -0.87 7.22
CA VAL A 71 -15.97 0.09 6.11
C VAL A 71 -16.83 1.28 6.52
N SER A 72 -18.03 1.04 7.04
CA SER A 72 -18.94 2.11 7.49
C SER A 72 -18.33 3.00 8.58
N GLN A 73 -17.63 2.42 9.56
CA GLN A 73 -16.95 3.18 10.61
C GLN A 73 -15.80 4.04 10.07
N VAL A 74 -15.01 3.50 9.15
CA VAL A 74 -13.90 4.23 8.52
C VAL A 74 -14.44 5.35 7.63
N VAL A 75 -15.47 5.09 6.82
CA VAL A 75 -16.17 6.09 6.00
C VAL A 75 -16.74 7.21 6.89
N GLN A 76 -17.36 6.88 8.02
CA GLN A 76 -17.90 7.89 8.93
C GLN A 76 -16.80 8.73 9.60
N SER A 77 -15.70 8.08 9.99
CA SER A 77 -14.53 8.76 10.57
C SER A 77 -13.92 9.71 9.53
N PHE A 78 -13.73 9.23 8.29
CA PHE A 78 -13.25 10.01 7.16
C PHE A 78 -14.15 11.24 6.89
N LYS A 79 -15.47 11.06 6.83
CA LYS A 79 -16.43 12.17 6.65
C LYS A 79 -16.30 13.20 7.77
N THR A 80 -16.14 12.77 9.01
CA THR A 80 -15.99 13.68 10.15
C THR A 80 -14.70 14.49 10.05
N THR A 81 -13.59 13.82 9.75
CA THR A 81 -12.26 14.43 9.65
C THR A 81 -12.14 15.39 8.46
N PHE A 82 -12.62 15.00 7.28
CA PHE A 82 -12.42 15.77 6.05
C PHE A 82 -13.61 16.65 5.64
N LEU A 83 -14.83 16.38 6.11
CA LEU A 83 -16.05 17.11 5.73
C LEU A 83 -16.81 17.74 6.90
N GLY A 84 -16.58 17.29 8.14
CA GLY A 84 -17.40 17.60 9.31
C GLY A 84 -17.14 18.95 10.00
N SER A 85 -16.04 19.66 9.70
CA SER A 85 -15.69 20.86 10.45
C SER A 85 -15.98 22.16 9.69
N ARG A 86 -17.03 22.88 10.16
CA ARG A 86 -16.98 24.35 10.22
C ARG A 86 -15.71 24.73 11.01
N HIS A 87 -14.99 25.73 10.54
CA HIS A 87 -13.79 26.28 11.18
C HIS A 87 -13.91 26.34 12.71
N HIS A 88 -13.25 25.43 13.42
CA HIS A 88 -12.47 25.83 14.58
C HIS A 88 -11.05 26.05 14.08
N ARG A 89 -10.68 27.31 13.90
CA ARG A 89 -9.27 27.70 13.94
C ARG A 89 -8.73 27.20 15.28
N PRO A 90 -7.67 26.37 15.33
CA PRO A 90 -6.90 26.34 16.55
C PRO A 90 -6.41 27.77 16.78
N ASP A 91 -6.55 28.25 18.02
CA ASP A 91 -6.06 29.56 18.42
C ASP A 91 -4.63 29.73 17.93
N SER A 92 -4.38 30.87 17.30
CA SER A 92 -3.07 31.33 16.90
C SER A 92 -2.23 31.61 18.14
N ASN A 93 -1.73 30.58 18.79
CA ASN A 93 -0.49 30.70 19.54
C ASN A 93 0.64 30.39 18.55
N SER A 94 1.51 31.37 18.35
CA SER A 94 2.67 31.33 17.48
C SER A 94 3.77 30.45 18.06
N GLU A 95 3.48 29.17 18.30
CA GLU A 95 4.52 28.19 18.57
C GLU A 95 4.97 27.62 17.23
N LYS A 96 6.28 27.72 16.97
CA LYS A 96 6.88 27.06 15.81
C LYS A 96 6.55 25.57 15.89
N PRO A 97 6.19 24.91 14.77
CA PRO A 97 5.94 23.48 14.79
C PRO A 97 7.16 22.76 15.36
N GLU A 98 6.92 21.94 16.40
CA GLU A 98 7.94 21.09 17.01
C GLU A 98 8.43 20.07 15.96
N SER A 99 9.75 19.83 15.94
CA SER A 99 10.37 18.86 15.03
C SER A 99 9.78 17.47 15.27
N LEU A 100 9.55 16.73 14.20
CA LEU A 100 9.10 15.33 14.27
C LEU A 100 10.28 14.37 14.50
N ASN A 101 11.52 14.85 14.41
CA ASN A 101 12.72 14.06 14.66
C ASN A 101 13.15 14.16 16.13
N CYS A 102 13.75 13.09 16.65
CA CYS A 102 14.38 13.12 17.97
C CYS A 102 15.68 13.95 17.94
N ASN A 103 16.17 14.33 19.13
CA ASN A 103 17.48 14.95 19.31
C ASN A 103 18.41 13.99 20.10
N PRO A 104 19.59 13.59 19.58
CA PRO A 104 20.13 13.91 18.25
C PRO A 104 19.30 13.30 17.12
N SER A 105 19.44 13.85 15.90
CA SER A 105 18.67 13.38 14.73
C SER A 105 18.98 11.90 14.45
N PRO A 106 18.02 11.10 13.97
CA PRO A 106 18.29 9.74 13.49
C PRO A 106 19.44 9.66 12.49
N LEU A 107 19.60 10.70 11.66
CA LEU A 107 20.69 10.82 10.68
C LEU A 107 22.08 10.98 11.33
N GLU A 108 22.16 11.60 12.51
CA GLU A 108 23.40 11.79 13.27
C GLU A 108 23.70 10.56 14.14
N SER A 109 22.65 9.90 14.63
CA SER A 109 22.75 8.80 15.59
C SER A 109 23.36 7.51 15.02
N SER A 110 23.26 7.27 13.70
CA SER A 110 23.82 6.08 13.04
C SER A 110 25.33 5.95 13.21
N SER A 111 26.03 7.07 13.43
CA SER A 111 27.47 7.11 13.67
C SER A 111 27.90 6.65 15.08
N SER A 112 26.97 6.53 16.04
CA SER A 112 27.31 6.47 17.49
C SER A 112 26.76 5.27 18.26
N THR A 113 25.84 4.47 17.70
CA THR A 113 25.28 3.33 18.41
C THR A 113 26.18 2.09 18.37
N SER A 114 26.54 1.58 19.55
CA SER A 114 27.32 0.35 19.73
C SER A 114 26.68 -0.82 18.98
N ARG A 115 27.50 -1.56 18.22
CA ARG A 115 27.13 -2.63 17.28
C ARG A 115 26.56 -3.91 17.91
N SER A 116 26.05 -3.88 19.14
CA SER A 116 25.89 -5.07 19.99
C SER A 116 24.48 -5.61 20.20
N ASP A 117 23.41 -4.97 19.70
CA ASP A 117 22.06 -5.56 19.81
C ASP A 117 21.74 -6.43 18.58
N HIS A 118 21.62 -7.74 18.80
CA HIS A 118 21.25 -8.76 17.81
C HIS A 118 19.73 -8.81 17.54
N ARG A 119 18.97 -7.83 18.02
CA ARG A 119 17.52 -7.78 17.83
C ARG A 119 17.15 -7.23 16.46
N PRO A 120 16.09 -7.77 15.83
CA PRO A 120 15.41 -7.14 14.70
C PRO A 120 15.17 -5.65 14.92
N ARG A 121 15.62 -4.82 13.99
CA ARG A 121 15.45 -3.37 14.04
C ARG A 121 14.25 -2.97 13.21
N LYS A 122 13.39 -2.14 13.80
CA LYS A 122 12.37 -1.39 13.07
C LYS A 122 12.92 -0.01 12.73
N ARG A 123 13.00 0.33 11.44
CA ARG A 123 13.49 1.64 10.94
C ARG A 123 12.55 2.19 9.89
N ALA A 124 12.28 3.50 9.92
CA ALA A 124 11.37 4.13 8.98
C ALA A 124 11.91 5.45 8.45
N LEU A 125 11.67 5.70 7.16
CA LEU A 125 11.87 6.99 6.49
C LEU A 125 10.52 7.53 6.06
N LEU A 126 10.12 8.69 6.58
CA LEU A 126 8.86 9.34 6.27
C LEU A 126 9.12 10.68 5.58
N ILE A 127 8.61 10.84 4.36
CA ILE A 127 8.84 12.03 3.54
C ILE A 127 7.49 12.67 3.20
N GLY A 128 7.35 13.95 3.52
CA GLY A 128 6.17 14.74 3.21
C GLY A 128 6.54 16.03 2.49
N VAL A 129 6.09 16.19 1.25
CA VAL A 129 6.41 17.37 0.43
C VAL A 129 5.14 18.18 0.16
N THR A 130 5.12 19.44 0.56
CA THR A 130 3.96 20.34 0.45
C THR A 130 4.09 21.32 -0.73
N TYR A 131 5.33 21.64 -1.14
CA TYR A 131 5.66 22.62 -2.18
C TYR A 131 5.13 24.02 -1.80
N LYS A 132 5.41 24.49 -0.57
CA LYS A 132 4.76 25.67 0.03
C LYS A 132 4.78 26.93 -0.85
N ASN A 133 5.84 27.09 -1.63
CA ASN A 133 6.10 28.25 -2.49
C ASN A 133 5.65 28.06 -3.95
N TRP A 134 4.93 26.99 -4.25
CA TRP A 134 4.53 26.65 -5.61
C TRP A 134 3.02 26.75 -5.84
N LYS A 135 2.61 26.93 -7.11
CA LYS A 135 1.21 27.13 -7.49
C LYS A 135 0.35 25.89 -7.24
N HIS A 136 0.93 24.71 -7.42
CA HIS A 136 0.28 23.41 -7.21
C HIS A 136 0.67 22.81 -5.85
N LYS A 137 0.71 23.64 -4.81
CA LYS A 137 1.02 23.18 -3.45
C LYS A 137 -0.02 22.17 -2.97
N LEU A 138 0.44 21.17 -2.26
CA LEU A 138 -0.43 20.20 -1.62
C LEU A 138 -0.85 20.70 -0.24
N LYS A 139 -1.97 20.20 0.25
CA LYS A 139 -2.41 20.40 1.64
C LYS A 139 -2.51 19.04 2.28
N GLY A 140 -2.00 18.91 3.50
CA GLY A 140 -2.13 17.69 4.29
C GLY A 140 -0.90 16.77 4.30
N THR A 141 0.07 16.90 3.39
CA THR A 141 1.20 15.95 3.33
C THR A 141 2.00 15.87 4.63
N VAL A 142 2.24 17.00 5.30
CA VAL A 142 2.87 16.98 6.64
C VAL A 142 1.97 16.34 7.70
N ASN A 143 0.65 16.53 7.62
CA ASN A 143 -0.30 15.87 8.51
C ASN A 143 -0.32 14.34 8.28
N ASP A 144 -0.21 13.91 7.03
CA ASP A 144 -0.13 12.49 6.67
C ASP A 144 1.15 11.85 7.26
N VAL A 145 2.29 12.54 7.15
CA VAL A 145 3.54 12.15 7.81
C VAL A 145 3.38 12.09 9.34
N ARG A 146 2.74 13.08 9.97
CA ARG A 146 2.47 13.06 11.42
C ARG A 146 1.62 11.86 11.83
N ASN A 147 0.58 11.56 11.06
CA ASN A 147 -0.31 10.43 11.31
C ASN A 147 0.42 9.10 11.14
N MET A 148 1.20 8.95 10.06
CA MET A 148 2.00 7.75 9.81
C MET A 148 3.04 7.55 10.91
N ARG A 149 3.77 8.60 11.30
CA ARG A 149 4.74 8.55 12.39
C ARG A 149 4.11 8.08 13.70
N SER A 150 2.99 8.70 14.08
CA SER A 150 2.29 8.34 15.31
C SER A 150 1.78 6.91 15.26
N PHE A 151 1.24 6.48 14.12
CA PHE A 151 0.81 5.09 13.90
C PHE A 151 1.98 4.08 14.03
N LEU A 152 3.14 4.36 13.42
CA LEU A 152 4.30 3.49 13.53
C LEU A 152 4.78 3.34 14.98
N ILE A 153 4.77 4.42 15.76
CA ILE A 153 5.20 4.41 17.17
C ILE A 153 4.16 3.74 18.06
N ASP A 154 2.93 4.26 18.04
CA ASP A 154 1.90 3.94 19.03
C ASP A 154 1.27 2.56 18.77
N ASN A 155 1.18 2.15 17.51
CA ASN A 155 0.50 0.91 17.11
C ASN A 155 1.44 -0.19 16.65
N LEU A 156 2.58 0.15 16.05
CA LEU A 156 3.51 -0.83 15.46
C LEU A 156 4.87 -0.86 16.16
N HIS A 157 5.03 -0.10 17.24
CA HIS A 157 6.17 -0.12 18.15
C HIS A 157 7.52 0.17 17.47
N PHE A 158 7.53 1.03 16.45
CA PHE A 158 8.76 1.60 15.92
C PHE A 158 9.40 2.53 16.98
N PRO A 159 10.67 2.35 17.33
CA PRO A 159 11.36 3.28 18.23
C PRO A 159 11.43 4.67 17.59
N PRO A 160 11.03 5.75 18.27
CA PRO A 160 11.04 7.10 17.70
C PRO A 160 12.41 7.52 17.15
N GLN A 161 13.50 7.09 17.79
CA GLN A 161 14.88 7.36 17.36
C GLN A 161 15.27 6.65 16.04
N ASN A 162 14.49 5.67 15.59
CA ASN A 162 14.70 4.96 14.33
C ASN A 162 13.76 5.44 13.21
N ILE A 163 13.06 6.57 13.41
CA ILE A 163 12.18 7.15 12.41
C ILE A 163 12.77 8.49 11.96
N LEU A 164 13.26 8.54 10.73
CA LEU A 164 13.73 9.77 10.09
C LEU A 164 12.58 10.42 9.33
N VAL A 165 12.37 11.72 9.57
CA VAL A 165 11.29 12.50 8.95
C VAL A 165 11.86 13.66 8.16
N LEU A 166 11.49 13.76 6.87
CA LEU A 166 11.79 14.90 6.01
C LEU A 166 10.51 15.67 5.65
N THR A 167 10.40 16.93 6.07
CA THR A 167 9.29 17.80 5.70
C THR A 167 9.72 19.27 5.64
N GLU A 168 8.96 20.11 4.94
CA GLU A 168 9.18 21.57 4.93
C GLU A 168 8.83 22.26 6.27
N ASP A 169 8.31 21.54 7.27
CA ASP A 169 8.07 22.05 8.64
C ASP A 169 9.31 21.86 9.54
N GLU A 170 10.26 21.02 9.15
CA GLU A 170 11.50 20.81 9.90
C GLU A 170 12.40 22.04 9.84
N THR A 171 13.03 22.38 10.97
CA THR A 171 13.86 23.59 11.08
C THR A 171 15.30 23.39 10.62
N LYS A 172 15.81 22.14 10.64
CA LYS A 172 17.18 21.85 10.23
C LYS A 172 17.25 21.68 8.69
N PRO A 173 18.23 22.29 7.99
CA PRO A 173 18.30 22.23 6.52
C PRO A 173 18.48 20.81 5.93
N ASP A 174 19.13 19.91 6.65
CA ASP A 174 19.32 18.50 6.31
C ASP A 174 18.02 17.68 6.41
N LEU A 175 17.00 18.20 7.09
CA LEU A 175 15.67 17.57 7.24
C LEU A 175 14.62 18.13 6.28
N THR A 176 15.00 19.08 5.41
CA THR A 176 14.15 19.55 4.30
C THR A 176 14.14 18.50 3.18
N PRO A 177 12.99 18.15 2.56
CA PRO A 177 12.90 17.10 1.55
C PRO A 177 13.41 17.55 0.17
N THR A 178 14.66 17.99 0.10
CA THR A 178 15.40 18.24 -1.15
C THR A 178 15.80 16.92 -1.80
N LYS A 179 16.09 16.93 -3.11
CA LYS A 179 16.55 15.73 -3.83
C LYS A 179 17.72 15.07 -3.11
N LYS A 180 18.75 15.87 -2.81
CA LYS A 180 19.94 15.44 -2.08
C LYS A 180 19.63 14.81 -0.73
N ASN A 181 18.76 15.42 0.08
CA ASN A 181 18.45 14.91 1.42
C ASN A 181 17.61 13.64 1.36
N ILE A 182 16.71 13.51 0.37
CA ILE A 182 15.95 12.28 0.14
C ILE A 182 16.90 11.15 -0.25
N GLU A 183 17.82 11.39 -1.19
CA GLU A 183 18.83 10.41 -1.63
C GLU A 183 19.71 9.92 -0.46
N ILE A 184 20.21 10.85 0.38
CA ILE A 184 20.95 10.50 1.61
C ILE A 184 20.09 9.65 2.55
N SER A 185 18.82 10.02 2.72
CA SER A 185 17.92 9.34 3.66
C SER A 185 17.51 7.95 3.18
N LEU A 186 17.38 7.75 1.87
CA LEU A 186 17.16 6.42 1.27
C LEU A 186 18.33 5.49 1.58
N ASN A 187 19.57 5.96 1.45
CA ASN A 187 20.75 5.20 1.85
C ASN A 187 20.74 4.88 3.36
N TRP A 188 20.44 5.87 4.20
CA TRP A 188 20.29 5.67 5.65
C TRP A 188 19.23 4.61 6.00
N LEU A 189 18.13 4.52 5.24
CA LEU A 189 17.06 3.55 5.52
C LEU A 189 17.58 2.11 5.45
N VAL A 190 18.43 1.80 4.47
CA VAL A 190 18.95 0.45 4.24
C VAL A 190 20.35 0.21 4.82
N GLU A 191 20.98 1.22 5.41
CA GLU A 191 22.32 1.12 5.99
C GLU A 191 22.39 0.08 7.12
N ASP A 192 23.37 -0.83 7.06
CA ASP A 192 23.63 -1.86 8.07
C ASP A 192 22.43 -2.78 8.37
N CYS A 193 21.54 -3.02 7.40
CA CYS A 193 20.41 -3.93 7.57
C CYS A 193 20.85 -5.39 7.78
N ARG A 194 20.14 -6.10 8.65
CA ARG A 194 20.44 -7.48 9.04
C ARG A 194 19.17 -8.34 9.03
N ASP A 195 19.36 -9.65 8.96
CA ASP A 195 18.29 -10.64 9.07
C ASP A 195 17.33 -10.31 10.23
N GLY A 196 16.03 -10.22 9.91
CA GLY A 196 14.97 -9.85 10.83
C GLY A 196 14.57 -8.37 10.81
N ASP A 197 15.37 -7.45 10.24
CA ASP A 197 15.03 -6.03 10.21
C ASP A 197 13.75 -5.75 9.40
N SER A 198 12.96 -4.77 9.87
CA SER A 198 11.76 -4.30 9.19
C SER A 198 11.87 -2.80 8.91
N LEU A 199 11.76 -2.47 7.63
CA LEU A 199 11.96 -1.15 7.08
C LEU A 199 10.65 -0.60 6.55
N VAL A 200 10.38 0.69 6.80
CA VAL A 200 9.25 1.40 6.21
C VAL A 200 9.75 2.59 5.40
N PHE A 201 9.41 2.62 4.11
CA PHE A 201 9.53 3.80 3.26
C PHE A 201 8.15 4.42 3.06
N TYR A 202 7.96 5.66 3.49
CA TYR A 202 6.70 6.37 3.33
C TYR A 202 6.90 7.68 2.59
N TYR A 203 6.06 7.92 1.58
CA TYR A 203 6.07 9.17 0.81
C TYR A 203 4.64 9.70 0.62
N SER A 204 4.44 10.99 0.93
CA SER A 204 3.24 11.75 0.58
C SER A 204 3.65 13.06 -0.10
N GLY A 205 3.23 13.23 -1.35
CA GLY A 205 3.71 14.31 -2.21
C GLY A 205 3.19 14.20 -3.64
N HIS A 206 3.77 14.97 -4.56
CA HIS A 206 3.52 14.78 -5.98
C HIS A 206 4.29 13.56 -6.49
N GLY A 207 3.63 12.80 -7.36
CA GLY A 207 4.26 11.84 -8.23
C GLY A 207 3.92 12.19 -9.68
N LEU A 208 4.92 12.06 -10.54
CA LEU A 208 4.84 12.37 -11.97
C LEU A 208 5.44 11.20 -12.75
N ARG A 209 5.36 11.28 -14.08
CA ARG A 209 6.01 10.34 -14.97
C ARG A 209 6.93 11.07 -15.94
N GLN A 210 7.98 10.41 -16.38
CA GLN A 210 8.83 10.86 -17.48
C GLN A 210 8.97 9.74 -18.52
N PRO A 211 9.25 10.06 -19.79
CA PRO A 211 9.55 9.03 -20.78
C PRO A 211 10.71 8.14 -20.33
N ASP A 212 10.52 6.84 -20.41
CA ASP A 212 11.57 5.84 -20.19
C ASP A 212 12.53 5.83 -21.39
N PHE A 213 13.83 5.95 -21.11
CA PHE A 213 14.90 5.92 -22.10
C PHE A 213 15.69 4.61 -22.14
N ASP A 214 15.56 3.77 -21.10
CA ASP A 214 16.27 2.49 -20.95
C ASP A 214 15.39 1.29 -21.34
N SER A 215 14.11 1.55 -21.65
CA SER A 215 13.13 0.55 -22.12
C SER A 215 12.91 -0.59 -21.13
N ASP A 216 13.02 -0.30 -19.83
CA ASP A 216 12.71 -1.22 -18.74
C ASP A 216 11.27 -1.11 -18.23
N GLU A 217 10.51 -0.12 -18.68
CA GLU A 217 9.11 0.06 -18.29
C GLU A 217 8.12 -0.47 -19.33
N ARG A 218 7.12 -1.23 -18.86
CA ARG A 218 6.16 -1.93 -19.75
C ARG A 218 5.24 -0.98 -20.49
N ASP A 219 5.03 0.21 -19.97
CA ASP A 219 4.21 1.24 -20.60
C ASP A 219 5.01 2.46 -21.08
N GLY A 220 6.34 2.38 -21.00
CA GLY A 220 7.28 3.36 -21.57
C GLY A 220 7.46 4.64 -20.76
N PHE A 221 7.16 4.63 -19.46
CA PHE A 221 7.39 5.78 -18.59
C PHE A 221 7.92 5.37 -17.22
N ASP A 222 9.00 6.01 -16.75
CA ASP A 222 9.43 5.93 -15.36
C ASP A 222 8.42 6.69 -14.46
N GLU A 223 8.07 6.08 -13.33
CA GLU A 223 7.46 6.77 -12.20
C GLU A 223 8.48 7.60 -11.42
N THR A 224 8.00 8.70 -10.85
CA THR A 224 8.87 9.60 -10.10
C THR A 224 8.22 10.12 -8.83
N ILE A 225 9.04 10.36 -7.81
CA ILE A 225 8.69 11.26 -6.71
C ILE A 225 9.30 12.64 -6.96
N CYS A 226 8.62 13.68 -6.47
CA CYS A 226 9.01 15.07 -6.65
C CYS A 226 9.55 15.67 -5.34
N PRO A 227 10.88 15.82 -5.17
CA PRO A 227 11.46 16.60 -4.08
C PRO A 227 10.98 18.05 -4.06
N VAL A 228 11.19 18.79 -2.97
CA VAL A 228 10.75 20.21 -2.89
C VAL A 228 11.43 21.10 -3.94
N ASP A 229 12.62 20.73 -4.39
CA ASP A 229 13.47 21.43 -5.35
C ASP A 229 13.45 20.78 -6.75
N PHE A 230 12.47 19.92 -7.05
CA PHE A 230 12.41 19.16 -8.30
C PHE A 230 12.40 20.01 -9.58
N LEU A 231 11.91 21.26 -9.51
CA LEU A 231 11.95 22.20 -10.65
C LEU A 231 13.39 22.61 -11.03
N LYS A 232 14.34 22.47 -10.10
CA LYS A 232 15.74 22.85 -10.28
C LYS A 232 16.66 21.62 -10.38
N GLU A 233 16.48 20.65 -9.48
CA GLU A 233 17.36 19.48 -9.35
C GLU A 233 16.79 18.22 -10.04
N GLY A 234 15.59 18.33 -10.61
CA GLY A 234 14.88 17.23 -11.24
C GLY A 234 14.15 16.33 -10.25
N MET A 235 13.39 15.40 -10.80
CA MET A 235 12.66 14.38 -10.05
C MET A 235 13.61 13.25 -9.60
N ILE A 236 13.11 12.34 -8.76
CA ILE A 236 13.78 11.07 -8.43
C ILE A 236 12.97 9.95 -9.07
N ILE A 237 13.60 9.20 -9.97
CA ILE A 237 12.99 8.08 -10.72
C ILE A 237 12.97 6.80 -9.88
N ASP A 238 11.94 5.98 -10.10
CA ASP A 238 11.78 4.62 -9.56
C ASP A 238 13.04 3.75 -9.67
N ASN A 239 13.76 3.79 -10.79
CA ASN A 239 15.01 3.07 -11.02
C ASN A 239 16.09 3.40 -9.99
N TYR A 240 16.19 4.68 -9.59
CA TYR A 240 17.09 5.11 -8.51
C TYR A 240 16.59 4.62 -7.14
N ILE A 241 15.28 4.68 -6.90
CA ILE A 241 14.68 4.20 -5.64
C ILE A 241 14.92 2.68 -5.51
N ASN A 242 14.64 1.91 -6.55
CA ASN A 242 14.83 0.46 -6.61
C ASN A 242 16.29 0.08 -6.33
N SER A 243 17.24 0.67 -7.07
CA SER A 243 18.67 0.38 -6.87
C SER A 243 19.18 0.80 -5.49
N THR A 244 18.58 1.81 -4.86
CA THR A 244 19.01 2.29 -3.54
C THR A 244 18.40 1.49 -2.39
N ILE A 245 17.10 1.15 -2.44
CA ILE A 245 16.41 0.55 -1.28
C ILE A 245 15.80 -0.84 -1.51
N VAL A 246 15.71 -1.33 -2.75
CA VAL A 246 15.16 -2.67 -3.06
C VAL A 246 16.29 -3.66 -3.35
N GLN A 247 17.16 -3.35 -4.32
CA GLN A 247 18.26 -4.24 -4.72
C GLN A 247 19.17 -4.65 -3.56
N PRO A 248 19.60 -3.76 -2.65
CA PRO A 248 20.55 -4.13 -1.60
C PRO A 248 19.92 -4.86 -0.41
N LEU A 249 18.61 -5.14 -0.40
CA LEU A 249 17.94 -5.78 0.73
C LEU A 249 18.46 -7.21 0.93
N PRO A 250 19.18 -7.50 2.02
CA PRO A 250 19.71 -8.83 2.25
C PRO A 250 18.62 -9.79 2.76
N LYS A 251 18.92 -11.08 2.71
CA LYS A 251 18.05 -12.13 3.24
C LYS A 251 17.55 -11.81 4.66
N GLY A 252 16.24 -12.01 4.85
CA GLY A 252 15.55 -11.84 6.13
C GLY A 252 15.15 -10.40 6.46
N VAL A 253 15.56 -9.42 5.66
CA VAL A 253 15.07 -8.03 5.78
C VAL A 253 13.75 -7.90 5.03
N THR A 254 12.80 -7.18 5.62
CA THR A 254 11.55 -6.81 4.95
C THR A 254 11.43 -5.30 4.79
N LEU A 255 11.22 -4.82 3.56
CA LEU A 255 10.88 -3.44 3.25
C LEU A 255 9.41 -3.33 2.88
N HIS A 256 8.71 -2.41 3.54
CA HIS A 256 7.37 -1.99 3.18
C HIS A 256 7.39 -0.54 2.69
N ALA A 257 6.97 -0.33 1.46
CA ALA A 257 6.71 0.99 0.93
C ALA A 257 5.21 1.32 0.98
N ILE A 258 4.88 2.52 1.45
CA ILE A 258 3.53 3.08 1.42
C ILE A 258 3.64 4.45 0.73
N VAL A 259 3.08 4.57 -0.47
CA VAL A 259 3.25 5.77 -1.30
C VAL A 259 1.89 6.37 -1.65
N ASP A 260 1.64 7.57 -1.14
CA ASP A 260 0.43 8.37 -1.38
C ASP A 260 0.76 9.50 -2.35
N ALA A 261 0.88 9.15 -3.63
CA ALA A 261 1.21 10.06 -4.72
C ALA A 261 0.57 9.58 -6.03
N CYS A 262 0.18 10.51 -6.91
CA CYS A 262 -0.29 10.16 -8.26
C CYS A 262 0.80 9.43 -9.05
N HIS A 263 0.41 8.54 -9.96
CA HIS A 263 1.35 7.79 -10.80
C HIS A 263 2.44 7.06 -10.02
N SER A 264 2.12 6.46 -8.88
CA SER A 264 3.09 5.75 -8.04
C SER A 264 2.95 4.23 -8.12
N GLY A 265 2.16 3.73 -9.07
CA GLY A 265 1.76 2.32 -9.15
C GLY A 265 2.92 1.33 -9.08
N THR A 266 4.00 1.67 -9.79
CA THR A 266 5.23 0.89 -9.93
C THR A 266 6.46 1.61 -9.37
N ILE A 267 6.31 2.58 -8.46
CA ILE A 267 7.41 3.45 -7.91
C ILE A 267 8.63 2.74 -7.29
N LEU A 268 8.57 1.43 -7.10
CA LEU A 268 9.67 0.59 -6.59
C LEU A 268 10.15 -0.45 -7.62
N ASP A 269 9.57 -0.51 -8.82
CA ASP A 269 9.79 -1.50 -9.86
C ASP A 269 9.77 -2.95 -9.36
N LEU A 270 8.80 -3.25 -8.51
CA LEU A 270 8.62 -4.60 -8.02
C LEU A 270 8.04 -5.47 -9.13
N ILE A 271 8.69 -6.61 -9.36
CA ILE A 271 8.42 -7.51 -10.50
C ILE A 271 7.09 -8.26 -10.44
N HIS A 272 6.34 -8.16 -9.34
CA HIS A 272 4.99 -8.71 -9.24
C HIS A 272 3.99 -7.64 -8.83
N VAL A 273 2.92 -7.49 -9.60
CA VAL A 273 1.79 -6.60 -9.30
C VAL A 273 0.55 -7.46 -9.06
N TYR A 274 -0.16 -7.23 -7.96
CA TYR A 274 -1.34 -8.02 -7.62
C TYR A 274 -2.57 -7.48 -8.35
N ASN A 275 -3.13 -8.32 -9.24
CA ASN A 275 -4.40 -8.04 -9.90
C ASN A 275 -5.55 -8.54 -9.01
N ARG A 276 -6.21 -7.61 -8.32
CA ARG A 276 -7.31 -7.90 -7.41
C ARG A 276 -8.50 -8.58 -8.10
N GLU A 277 -8.89 -8.13 -9.28
CA GLU A 277 -10.04 -8.68 -10.02
C GLU A 277 -9.81 -10.13 -10.42
N LYS A 278 -8.60 -10.44 -10.90
CA LYS A 278 -8.19 -11.80 -11.27
C LYS A 278 -7.69 -12.63 -10.09
N ARG A 279 -7.56 -12.02 -8.91
CA ARG A 279 -7.01 -12.59 -7.67
C ARG A 279 -5.69 -13.33 -7.89
N LYS A 280 -4.78 -12.71 -8.65
CA LYS A 280 -3.48 -13.31 -9.01
C LYS A 280 -2.39 -12.26 -9.12
N TRP A 281 -1.15 -12.69 -8.92
CA TRP A 281 0.01 -11.89 -9.27
C TRP A 281 0.21 -11.87 -10.79
N GLU A 282 0.52 -10.70 -11.33
CA GLU A 282 0.89 -10.46 -12.72
C GLU A 282 2.36 -10.08 -12.77
N ASP A 283 3.04 -10.53 -13.83
CA ASP A 283 4.45 -10.26 -14.07
C ASP A 283 4.65 -8.81 -14.51
N ASN A 284 5.52 -8.13 -13.78
CA ASN A 284 5.98 -6.77 -14.03
C ASN A 284 7.50 -6.72 -14.20
N SER A 285 8.12 -7.81 -14.63
CA SER A 285 9.55 -7.84 -14.95
C SER A 285 9.86 -6.89 -16.12
N PRO A 286 11.01 -6.20 -16.09
CA PRO A 286 11.36 -5.23 -17.11
C PRO A 286 11.57 -5.92 -18.48
N PRO A 287 11.04 -5.35 -19.60
CA PRO A 287 11.12 -5.98 -20.92
C PRO A 287 12.54 -6.18 -21.45
N ASN A 288 13.46 -5.28 -21.09
CA ASN A 288 14.85 -5.36 -21.51
C ASN A 288 15.68 -6.44 -20.78
N GLY A 289 15.08 -7.12 -19.80
CA GLY A 289 15.73 -8.19 -19.03
C GLY A 289 16.64 -7.70 -17.90
N ASN A 290 16.59 -6.40 -17.55
CA ASN A 290 17.30 -5.87 -16.39
C ASN A 290 16.88 -6.57 -15.11
N ARG A 291 17.82 -6.72 -14.17
CA ARG A 291 17.58 -7.44 -12.92
C ARG A 291 17.08 -6.48 -11.84
N LYS A 292 15.75 -6.35 -11.67
CA LYS A 292 15.13 -5.57 -10.57
C LYS A 292 14.73 -6.45 -9.37
N HIS A 293 15.68 -7.27 -8.88
CA HIS A 293 15.48 -8.18 -7.73
C HIS A 293 16.20 -7.71 -6.47
N THR A 294 15.73 -8.16 -5.30
CA THR A 294 16.42 -7.98 -4.02
C THR A 294 17.64 -8.90 -3.88
N ASP A 295 18.55 -8.59 -2.94
CA ASP A 295 19.63 -9.47 -2.49
C ASP A 295 19.16 -10.53 -1.48
N GLY A 296 17.98 -11.10 -1.72
CA GLY A 296 17.35 -12.13 -0.89
C GLY A 296 16.38 -11.61 0.18
N GLY A 297 16.31 -10.29 0.40
CA GLY A 297 15.27 -9.67 1.23
C GLY A 297 13.90 -9.65 0.55
N PHE A 298 12.90 -9.14 1.26
CA PHE A 298 11.52 -9.06 0.77
C PHE A 298 11.03 -7.61 0.70
N ALA A 299 10.55 -7.18 -0.45
CA ALA A 299 9.98 -5.84 -0.63
C ALA A 299 8.51 -5.92 -1.01
N ILE A 300 7.68 -5.06 -0.40
CA ILE A 300 6.24 -4.95 -0.66
C ILE A 300 5.90 -3.46 -0.78
N SER A 301 5.07 -3.10 -1.75
CA SER A 301 4.57 -1.73 -1.91
C SER A 301 3.04 -1.68 -1.89
N ILE A 302 2.48 -0.70 -1.19
CA ILE A 302 1.06 -0.31 -1.27
C ILE A 302 1.00 1.15 -1.72
N THR A 303 0.44 1.41 -2.90
CA THR A 303 0.49 2.73 -3.53
C THR A 303 -0.89 3.23 -3.92
N ALA A 304 -1.05 4.55 -3.99
CA ALA A 304 -2.25 5.19 -4.49
C ALA A 304 -2.14 5.36 -6.02
N CYS A 305 -2.67 4.42 -6.79
CA CYS A 305 -2.60 4.50 -8.25
C CYS A 305 -3.81 5.27 -8.81
N GLU A 306 -3.60 6.18 -9.76
CA GLU A 306 -4.70 6.78 -10.55
C GLU A 306 -4.85 6.00 -11.85
N ASP A 307 -6.09 5.79 -12.32
CA ASP A 307 -6.33 5.11 -13.60
C ASP A 307 -5.57 5.83 -14.73
N SER A 308 -4.64 5.11 -15.37
CA SER A 308 -3.73 5.61 -16.41
C SER A 308 -4.43 6.32 -17.58
N GLN A 309 -5.71 6.01 -17.83
CA GLN A 309 -6.52 6.65 -18.88
C GLN A 309 -6.95 8.09 -18.56
N LEU A 310 -7.11 8.48 -17.29
CA LEU A 310 -7.52 9.84 -16.91
C LEU A 310 -6.32 10.78 -16.75
N ALA A 311 -5.18 10.21 -16.38
CA ALA A 311 -3.99 10.95 -16.04
C ALA A 311 -3.19 11.41 -17.29
N ALA A 312 -3.35 10.74 -18.43
CA ALA A 312 -2.83 11.21 -19.72
C ALA A 312 -3.60 12.46 -20.25
N ASP A 313 -4.89 12.58 -19.94
CA ASP A 313 -5.79 13.63 -20.48
C ASP A 313 -5.98 14.83 -19.55
N THR A 314 -5.38 14.82 -18.36
CA THR A 314 -5.35 15.97 -17.46
C THR A 314 -3.92 16.48 -17.29
N SER A 315 -3.70 17.77 -17.59
CA SER A 315 -2.47 18.49 -17.23
C SER A 315 -2.00 18.02 -15.85
N ALA A 316 -0.80 17.42 -15.77
CA ALA A 316 -0.26 16.58 -14.68
C ALA A 316 -0.30 17.14 -13.23
N PHE A 317 -0.92 18.30 -13.05
CA PHE A 317 -1.05 19.06 -11.80
C PHE A 317 -2.51 19.49 -11.49
N LYS A 318 -3.52 18.89 -12.12
CA LYS A 318 -4.93 19.22 -11.83
C LYS A 318 -5.32 18.69 -10.45
N GLU A 319 -5.59 19.62 -9.54
CA GLU A 319 -5.96 19.51 -8.11
C GLU A 319 -7.24 18.71 -7.79
N LYS A 320 -7.58 17.66 -8.55
CA LYS A 320 -8.85 16.94 -8.38
C LYS A 320 -8.80 15.79 -7.38
N GLY A 321 -7.62 15.38 -6.92
CA GLY A 321 -7.44 14.35 -5.88
C GLY A 321 -7.39 14.94 -4.47
N MET A 322 -7.91 14.19 -3.49
CA MET A 322 -7.64 14.46 -2.07
C MET A 322 -6.41 13.65 -1.64
N ASN A 323 -5.27 14.31 -1.46
CA ASN A 323 -4.05 13.66 -0.98
C ASN A 323 -4.23 13.16 0.45
N GLY A 324 -3.56 12.06 0.79
CA GLY A 324 -3.61 11.49 2.14
C GLY A 324 -4.77 10.52 2.35
N ALA A 325 -5.59 10.26 1.33
CA ALA A 325 -6.75 9.38 1.45
C ALA A 325 -6.33 7.92 1.68
N LEU A 326 -5.38 7.41 0.89
CA LEU A 326 -4.79 6.09 1.12
C LEU A 326 -4.19 6.02 2.52
N THR A 327 -3.38 7.01 2.90
CA THR A 327 -2.72 7.07 4.21
C THR A 327 -3.74 6.97 5.36
N TYR A 328 -4.76 7.83 5.33
CA TYR A 328 -5.78 7.86 6.36
C TYR A 328 -6.56 6.54 6.44
N VAL A 329 -7.04 6.05 5.30
CA VAL A 329 -7.87 4.84 5.23
C VAL A 329 -7.07 3.62 5.70
N LEU A 330 -5.81 3.47 5.26
CA LEU A 330 -4.93 2.39 5.71
C LEU A 330 -4.73 2.42 7.22
N ILE A 331 -4.36 3.57 7.79
CA ILE A 331 -4.12 3.70 9.24
C ILE A 331 -5.40 3.37 10.03
N GLU A 332 -6.55 3.90 9.62
CA GLU A 332 -7.83 3.66 10.31
C GLU A 332 -8.26 2.20 10.22
N ILE A 333 -8.08 1.55 9.07
CA ILE A 333 -8.37 0.12 8.92
C ILE A 333 -7.51 -0.71 9.86
N VAL A 334 -6.18 -0.52 9.85
CA VAL A 334 -5.27 -1.33 10.68
C VAL A 334 -5.53 -1.11 12.17
N LYS A 335 -5.88 0.12 12.59
CA LYS A 335 -6.27 0.42 13.97
C LYS A 335 -7.57 -0.27 14.40
N LYS A 336 -8.60 -0.29 13.54
CA LYS A 336 -9.93 -0.85 13.87
C LYS A 336 -10.02 -2.36 13.62
N TYR A 337 -9.17 -2.90 12.76
CA TYR A 337 -9.14 -4.30 12.38
C TYR A 337 -7.71 -4.84 12.52
N PRO A 338 -7.29 -5.21 13.74
CA PRO A 338 -5.94 -5.68 13.98
C PRO A 338 -5.69 -7.04 13.33
N GLY A 339 -4.52 -7.20 12.73
CA GLY A 339 -4.09 -8.41 12.01
C GLY A 339 -4.81 -8.66 10.68
N PRO A 340 -5.05 -7.65 9.81
CA PRO A 340 -5.58 -7.94 8.48
C PRO A 340 -4.56 -8.74 7.66
N THR A 341 -5.03 -9.58 6.74
CA THR A 341 -4.17 -10.06 5.65
C THR A 341 -3.95 -8.95 4.62
N TYR A 342 -2.95 -9.08 3.74
CA TYR A 342 -2.77 -8.12 2.64
C TYR A 342 -4.01 -8.04 1.76
N GLY A 343 -4.66 -9.18 1.51
CA GLY A 343 -5.92 -9.28 0.78
C GLY A 343 -7.06 -8.58 1.51
N ASP A 344 -7.23 -8.80 2.83
CA ASP A 344 -8.24 -8.10 3.62
C ASP A 344 -8.02 -6.59 3.62
N LEU A 345 -6.77 -6.15 3.81
CA LEU A 345 -6.42 -4.73 3.83
C LEU A 345 -6.74 -4.07 2.48
N LEU A 346 -6.33 -4.69 1.38
CA LEU A 346 -6.58 -4.17 0.04
C LEU A 346 -8.09 -4.11 -0.26
N ASP A 347 -8.84 -5.16 0.09
CA ASP A 347 -10.30 -5.20 -0.05
C ASP A 347 -10.98 -4.08 0.77
N LEU A 348 -10.60 -3.91 2.03
CA LEU A 348 -11.15 -2.86 2.91
C LEU A 348 -10.83 -1.45 2.40
N ILE A 349 -9.62 -1.21 1.90
CA ILE A 349 -9.23 0.10 1.35
C ILE A 349 -10.07 0.40 0.10
N HIS A 350 -10.16 -0.54 -0.84
CA HIS A 350 -10.95 -0.36 -2.07
C HIS A 350 -12.42 -0.05 -1.77
N GLU A 351 -13.06 -0.87 -0.94
CA GLU A 351 -14.48 -0.72 -0.60
C GLU A 351 -14.73 0.61 0.14
N THR A 352 -13.80 1.01 1.02
CA THR A 352 -13.88 2.31 1.72
C THR A 352 -13.80 3.48 0.75
N ILE A 353 -12.85 3.46 -0.20
CA ILE A 353 -12.70 4.53 -1.20
C ILE A 353 -13.94 4.58 -2.12
N GLU A 354 -14.44 3.43 -2.55
CA GLU A 354 -15.65 3.32 -3.36
C GLU A 354 -16.88 3.87 -2.63
N ASP A 355 -17.07 3.53 -1.35
CA ASP A 355 -18.17 4.04 -0.53
C ASP A 355 -18.07 5.55 -0.28
N ILE A 356 -16.86 6.10 -0.12
CA ILE A 356 -16.64 7.55 -0.01
C ILE A 356 -17.06 8.25 -1.31
N ASN A 357 -16.65 7.72 -2.46
CA ASN A 357 -17.01 8.25 -3.78
C ASN A 357 -18.52 8.19 -4.03
N ASN A 358 -19.15 7.05 -3.74
CA ASN A 358 -20.58 6.84 -3.92
C ASN A 358 -21.43 7.69 -2.96
N SER A 359 -20.98 7.87 -1.72
CA SER A 359 -21.62 8.76 -0.75
C SER A 359 -21.69 10.20 -1.24
N GLY A 360 -20.68 10.67 -2.00
CA GLY A 360 -20.65 12.02 -2.57
C GLY A 360 -21.78 12.33 -3.56
N CYS A 361 -22.33 11.29 -4.20
CA CYS A 361 -23.37 11.44 -5.21
C CYS A 361 -24.78 11.65 -4.61
N GLN A 362 -24.97 11.34 -3.33
CA GLN A 362 -26.27 11.42 -2.63
C GLN A 362 -26.51 12.76 -1.90
N PHE A 363 -25.57 13.71 -1.92
CA PHE A 363 -25.69 14.98 -1.22
C PHE A 363 -26.34 16.09 -2.07
N SER A 364 -26.95 17.08 -1.39
CA SER A 364 -27.60 18.25 -2.03
C SER A 364 -26.68 18.94 -3.05
N ARG A 365 -27.28 19.59 -4.06
CA ARG A 365 -26.55 20.35 -5.12
C ARG A 365 -25.42 21.25 -4.59
N PHE A 366 -25.51 21.73 -3.36
CA PHE A 366 -24.53 22.62 -2.72
C PHE A 366 -23.23 21.90 -2.31
N LEU A 367 -23.29 20.62 -1.91
CA LEU A 367 -22.12 19.82 -1.54
C LEU A 367 -21.46 19.14 -2.75
N ARG A 368 -22.19 19.02 -3.88
CA ARG A 368 -21.69 18.46 -5.15
C ARG A 368 -20.46 19.21 -5.67
N SER A 369 -20.34 20.52 -5.44
CA SER A 369 -19.17 21.32 -5.81
C SER A 369 -17.91 21.00 -5.00
N LYS A 370 -18.03 20.54 -3.75
CA LYS A 370 -16.90 20.07 -2.92
C LYS A 370 -16.58 18.60 -3.19
N PHE A 371 -17.57 17.82 -3.64
CA PHE A 371 -17.44 16.41 -4.02
C PHE A 371 -17.01 16.17 -5.47
N ASN A 372 -16.82 17.22 -6.28
CA ASN A 372 -16.26 17.09 -7.64
C ASN A 372 -14.80 16.59 -7.65
N ASN A 373 -14.16 16.48 -6.48
CA ASN A 373 -12.88 15.82 -6.28
C ASN A 373 -13.13 14.35 -5.94
N MET A 374 -13.44 13.55 -6.95
CA MET A 374 -13.54 12.10 -6.83
C MET A 374 -12.19 11.56 -6.31
N LEU A 375 -12.20 10.67 -5.32
CA LEU A 375 -11.01 9.89 -4.97
C LEU A 375 -10.72 8.95 -6.14
N LEU A 376 -9.88 9.39 -7.06
CA LEU A 376 -9.44 8.65 -8.24
C LEU A 376 -8.38 7.59 -7.90
N GLN A 377 -8.02 7.45 -6.61
CA GLN A 377 -7.01 6.52 -6.13
C GLN A 377 -7.58 5.10 -6.06
N LYS A 378 -7.01 4.18 -6.85
CA LYS A 378 -7.11 2.73 -6.66
C LYS A 378 -5.84 2.26 -5.96
N PRO A 379 -5.94 1.65 -4.76
CA PRO A 379 -4.77 1.09 -4.12
C PRO A 379 -4.18 -0.03 -5.01
N GLN A 380 -2.87 -0.05 -5.14
CA GLN A 380 -2.14 -1.09 -5.86
C GLN A 380 -1.16 -1.77 -4.91
N LEU A 381 -1.09 -3.09 -4.99
CA LEU A 381 -0.17 -3.92 -4.23
C LEU A 381 0.87 -4.51 -5.19
N SER A 382 2.15 -4.34 -4.88
CA SER A 382 3.26 -4.97 -5.61
C SER A 382 4.28 -5.59 -4.65
N ALA A 383 5.05 -6.57 -5.12
CA ALA A 383 6.00 -7.32 -4.29
C ALA A 383 7.19 -7.88 -5.08
N SER A 384 8.33 -8.07 -4.41
CA SER A 384 9.52 -8.69 -5.01
C SER A 384 9.35 -10.20 -5.27
N GLU A 385 8.46 -10.86 -4.53
CA GLU A 385 8.07 -12.26 -4.72
C GLU A 385 6.56 -12.45 -4.49
N THR A 386 5.99 -13.48 -5.12
CA THR A 386 4.57 -13.81 -4.94
C THR A 386 4.29 -14.47 -3.60
N PHE A 387 3.11 -14.22 -3.04
CA PHE A 387 2.60 -14.89 -1.84
C PHE A 387 1.07 -14.96 -1.85
N ASP A 388 0.48 -15.81 -1.00
CA ASP A 388 -0.97 -15.81 -0.80
C ASP A 388 -1.39 -14.59 0.03
N VAL A 389 -1.97 -13.60 -0.64
CA VAL A 389 -2.37 -12.33 -0.02
C VAL A 389 -3.44 -12.50 1.05
N TYR A 390 -4.24 -13.57 1.02
CA TYR A 390 -5.29 -13.85 2.02
C TYR A 390 -4.82 -14.78 3.15
N SER A 391 -3.55 -15.19 3.12
CA SER A 391 -2.92 -15.95 4.19
C SER A 391 -1.79 -15.18 4.87
N LYS A 392 -1.13 -14.25 4.17
CA LYS A 392 -0.06 -13.42 4.74
C LYS A 392 -0.64 -12.22 5.48
N HIS A 393 -0.41 -12.14 6.79
CA HIS A 393 -0.81 -10.99 7.60
C HIS A 393 0.04 -9.76 7.29
N PHE A 394 -0.60 -8.59 7.27
CA PHE A 394 0.07 -7.30 7.19
C PHE A 394 0.78 -7.01 8.52
N ILE A 395 2.11 -7.06 8.49
CA ILE A 395 2.97 -6.84 9.65
C ILE A 395 4.14 -5.97 9.18
N LEU A 396 4.35 -4.86 9.89
CA LEU A 396 5.52 -3.98 9.79
C LEU A 396 6.38 -4.10 11.05
#